data_AF-A0A2W4IZX9-F1
#
_entry.id   AF-A0A2W4IZX9-F1
#
_cell.length_a   1.000
_cell.length_b   1.000
_cell.length_c   1.000
_cell.angle_alpha   90.00
_cell.angle_beta   90.00
_cell.angle_gamma   90.00
#
_symmetry.space_group_name_H-M   'P 1'
#
loop_
_entity.id
_entity.type
_entity.pdbx_description
1 polymer ?
#
loop_
_entity_poly.entity_id
_entity_poly.type
_entity_poly.pdbx_seq_one_letter_code
_entity_poly.pdbx_strand_id
1 'polypeptide(L)'
;MVEYFKSLGVKIGFYVLIALFILGGLLLWRAWEGRSVIIDNPTDQEISFEIDGKNYHLAADSSQKITLKNGEHSLKIDGEEYSFKKEGFALKGGIDAVFDQGIGAAKYAILNPTQSLYVLSYEYYGDGEPEYPEDQDFDAVYFEVRADYGLDESYPDTISLSKGTKGVFKTKLFRGGDYLEEYDLLDAEHEEREEGNDNFSGQNAEVAALPEH
;
A
#
# COMPACT_ATOMS: atom_id res chain seq x y z
N MET A 1 45.04 -2.57 45.49
CA MET A 1 44.82 -1.48 44.51
C MET A 1 45.00 -1.95 43.06
N VAL A 2 46.10 -2.64 42.72
CA VAL A 2 46.39 -3.11 41.34
C VAL A 2 45.35 -4.11 40.77
N GLU A 3 44.80 -5.02 41.58
CA GLU A 3 43.78 -5.97 41.11
C GLU A 3 42.41 -5.33 40.84
N TYR A 4 42.07 -4.27 41.58
CA TYR A 4 40.81 -3.54 41.39
C TYR A 4 40.78 -2.87 40.01
N PHE A 5 41.88 -2.23 39.59
CA PHE A 5 42.02 -1.61 38.27
C PHE A 5 42.01 -2.64 37.12
N LYS A 6 42.55 -3.84 37.32
CA LYS A 6 42.44 -4.94 36.34
C LYS A 6 41.00 -5.40 36.15
N SER A 7 40.25 -5.58 37.24
CA SER A 7 38.83 -5.98 37.16
C SER A 7 37.94 -4.91 36.52
N LEU A 8 38.25 -3.63 36.78
CA LEU A 8 37.53 -2.49 36.22
C LEU A 8 37.81 -2.33 34.72
N GLY A 9 39.06 -2.49 34.30
CA GLY A 9 39.45 -2.47 32.88
C GLY A 9 38.81 -3.59 32.06
N VAL A 10 38.68 -4.80 32.62
CA VAL A 10 37.99 -5.93 31.97
C VAL A 10 36.49 -5.66 31.82
N LYS A 11 35.84 -5.10 32.84
CA LYS A 11 34.41 -4.72 32.76
C LYS A 11 34.16 -3.62 31.73
N ILE A 12 34.99 -2.57 31.72
CA ILE A 12 34.89 -1.49 30.74
C ILE A 12 35.12 -2.04 29.32
N GLY A 13 36.11 -2.91 29.11
CA GLY A 13 36.34 -3.56 27.82
C GLY A 13 35.14 -4.40 27.36
N PHE A 14 34.48 -5.12 28.27
CA PHE A 14 33.28 -5.89 27.98
C PHE A 14 32.09 -5.01 27.59
N TYR A 15 31.86 -3.88 28.29
CA TYR A 15 30.80 -2.93 27.93
C TYR A 15 31.05 -2.24 26.59
N VAL A 16 32.31 -1.94 26.26
CA VAL A 16 32.68 -1.37 24.94
C VAL A 16 32.43 -2.38 23.82
N LEU A 17 32.75 -3.67 24.02
CA LEU A 17 32.44 -4.71 23.04
C LEU A 17 30.93 -4.91 22.84
N ILE A 18 30.14 -4.89 23.91
CA ILE A 18 28.67 -4.95 23.82
C ILE A 18 28.14 -3.73 23.05
N ALA A 19 28.62 -2.53 23.35
CA ALA A 19 28.21 -1.31 22.67
C ALA A 19 28.54 -1.36 21.16
N LEU A 20 29.72 -1.87 20.79
CA LEU A 20 30.11 -2.06 19.39
C LEU A 20 29.27 -3.14 18.69
N PHE A 21 28.87 -4.20 19.39
CA PHE A 21 27.97 -5.23 18.85
C PHE A 21 26.54 -4.70 18.65
N ILE A 22 26.05 -3.86 19.57
CA ILE A 22 24.75 -3.18 19.45
C ILE A 22 24.78 -2.17 18.30
N LEU A 23 25.83 -1.36 18.20
CA LEU A 23 26.02 -0.40 17.09
C LEU A 23 26.19 -1.11 15.74
N GLY A 24 26.97 -2.19 15.69
CA GLY A 24 27.12 -3.01 14.49
C GLY A 24 25.81 -3.70 14.08
N GLY A 25 25.06 -4.24 15.05
CA GLY A 25 23.74 -4.81 14.83
C GLY A 25 22.72 -3.80 14.31
N LEU A 26 22.71 -2.58 14.86
CA LEU A 26 21.83 -1.49 14.39
C LEU A 26 22.18 -1.02 12.97
N LEU A 27 23.46 -0.94 12.63
CA LEU A 27 23.90 -0.55 11.29
C LEU A 27 23.62 -1.65 10.24
N LEU A 28 23.81 -2.92 10.62
CA LEU A 28 23.47 -4.07 9.77
C LEU A 28 21.95 -4.24 9.60
N TRP A 29 21.16 -3.92 10.63
CA TRP A 29 19.71 -3.92 10.56
C TRP A 29 19.18 -2.89 9.56
N ARG A 30 19.73 -1.66 9.57
CA ARG A 30 19.35 -0.62 8.60
C ARG A 30 19.79 -0.92 7.17
N ALA A 31 20.91 -1.61 6.99
CA ALA A 31 21.38 -2.03 5.66
C ALA A 31 20.54 -3.18 5.06
N TRP A 32 19.71 -3.87 5.86
CA TRP A 32 18.74 -4.88 5.42
C TRP A 32 17.33 -4.27 5.21
N GLU A 33 17.16 -2.95 5.17
CA GLU A 33 15.86 -2.35 4.85
C GLU A 33 15.59 -2.46 3.32
N GLY A 34 15.31 -3.69 2.85
CA GLY A 34 14.47 -3.86 1.67
C GLY A 34 13.08 -3.32 2.00
N ARG A 35 12.48 -2.58 1.07
CA ARG A 35 11.09 -2.14 1.25
C ARG A 35 10.20 -3.38 1.41
N SER A 36 9.26 -3.31 2.36
CA SER A 36 8.28 -4.36 2.56
C SER A 36 7.45 -4.54 1.31
N VAL A 37 7.38 -5.76 0.82
CA VAL A 37 6.45 -6.20 -0.21
C VAL A 37 5.27 -6.86 0.51
N ILE A 38 4.05 -6.48 0.12
CA ILE A 38 2.82 -7.12 0.58
C ILE A 38 2.56 -8.28 -0.37
N ILE A 39 2.63 -9.50 0.13
CA ILE A 39 2.07 -10.64 -0.57
C ILE A 39 0.60 -10.67 -0.24
N ASP A 40 -0.26 -10.74 -1.24
CA ASP A 40 -1.70 -10.74 -1.04
C ASP A 40 -2.34 -11.95 -1.71
N ASN A 41 -3.29 -12.56 -1.01
CA ASN A 41 -4.16 -13.61 -1.53
C ASN A 41 -5.61 -13.14 -1.36
N PRO A 42 -6.19 -12.49 -2.38
CA PRO A 42 -7.57 -12.02 -2.35
C PRO A 42 -8.57 -13.14 -2.69
N THR A 43 -8.13 -14.38 -2.86
CA THR A 43 -9.01 -15.50 -3.23
C THR A 43 -9.65 -16.14 -2.01
N ASP A 44 -10.71 -16.92 -2.25
CA ASP A 44 -11.44 -17.67 -1.24
C ASP A 44 -10.73 -18.97 -0.80
N GLN A 45 -9.53 -19.23 -1.31
CA GLN A 45 -8.77 -20.46 -1.06
C GLN A 45 -7.38 -20.17 -0.51
N GLU A 46 -6.88 -21.07 0.33
CA GLU A 46 -5.48 -21.04 0.76
C GLU A 46 -4.55 -21.38 -0.41
N ILE A 47 -3.44 -20.64 -0.53
CA ILE A 47 -2.43 -20.84 -1.57
C ILE A 47 -1.09 -21.24 -0.96
N SER A 48 -0.33 -22.03 -1.72
CA SER A 48 1.04 -22.41 -1.41
C SER A 48 1.94 -22.10 -2.60
N PHE A 49 3.04 -21.39 -2.37
CA PHE A 49 3.93 -20.93 -3.43
C PHE A 49 5.36 -20.80 -2.93
N GLU A 50 6.32 -20.69 -3.84
CA GLU A 50 7.73 -20.46 -3.54
C GLU A 50 8.19 -19.10 -4.05
N ILE A 51 8.94 -18.35 -3.24
CA ILE A 51 9.68 -17.17 -3.69
C ILE A 51 11.16 -17.45 -3.50
N ASP A 52 11.96 -17.36 -4.56
CA ASP A 52 13.40 -17.64 -4.56
C ASP A 52 13.75 -19.01 -3.93
N GLY A 53 12.89 -20.01 -4.16
CA GLY A 53 13.02 -21.37 -3.60
C GLY A 53 12.64 -21.50 -2.12
N LYS A 54 12.10 -20.46 -1.49
CA LYS A 54 11.54 -20.52 -0.13
C LYS A 54 10.03 -20.67 -0.20
N ASN A 55 9.51 -21.68 0.49
CA ASN A 55 8.08 -21.95 0.59
C ASN A 55 7.34 -20.94 1.48
N TYR A 56 6.13 -20.58 1.05
CA TYR A 56 5.16 -19.75 1.74
C TYR A 56 3.77 -20.40 1.67
N HIS A 57 2.98 -20.12 2.69
CA HIS A 57 1.57 -20.49 2.78
C HIS A 57 0.80 -19.24 3.19
N LEU A 58 -0.29 -18.95 2.48
CA LEU A 58 -1.12 -17.78 2.75
C LEU A 58 -2.58 -18.21 2.72
N ALA A 59 -3.30 -17.93 3.81
CA ALA A 59 -4.72 -18.27 3.93
C ALA A 59 -5.55 -17.51 2.89
N ALA A 60 -6.77 -17.99 2.65
CA ALA A 60 -7.78 -17.23 1.90
C ALA A 60 -7.96 -15.83 2.50
N ASP A 61 -8.21 -14.84 1.63
CA ASP A 61 -8.44 -13.43 1.99
C ASP A 61 -7.45 -12.89 3.03
N SER A 62 -6.15 -13.01 2.72
CA SER A 62 -5.11 -12.59 3.66
C SER A 62 -3.87 -12.06 2.98
N SER A 63 -3.16 -11.18 3.70
CA SER A 63 -1.90 -10.60 3.26
C SER A 63 -0.78 -10.84 4.26
N GLN A 64 0.45 -10.89 3.75
CA GLN A 64 1.66 -10.95 4.56
C GLN A 64 2.71 -9.98 4.05
N LYS A 65 3.30 -9.20 4.95
CA LYS A 65 4.47 -8.36 4.63
C LYS A 65 5.76 -9.18 4.70
N ILE A 66 6.54 -9.14 3.63
CA ILE A 66 7.90 -9.71 3.58
C ILE A 66 8.92 -8.65 3.15
N THR A 67 10.19 -8.91 3.41
CA THR A 67 11.27 -8.09 2.88
C THR A 67 11.91 -8.80 1.69
N LEU A 68 11.83 -8.18 0.52
CA LEU A 68 12.58 -8.60 -0.67
C LEU A 68 13.71 -7.60 -0.95
N LYS A 69 14.86 -8.14 -1.38
CA LYS A 69 15.97 -7.31 -1.86
C LYS A 69 15.59 -6.68 -3.19
N ASN A 70 16.34 -5.68 -3.64
CA ASN A 70 16.17 -5.21 -5.01
C ASN A 70 16.88 -6.18 -5.96
N GLY A 71 16.28 -6.44 -7.12
CA GLY A 71 16.83 -7.36 -8.12
C GLY A 71 15.78 -8.29 -8.71
N GLU A 72 16.28 -9.28 -9.44
CA GLU A 72 15.49 -10.36 -10.01
C GLU A 72 15.08 -11.37 -8.93
N HIS A 73 13.83 -11.81 -9.00
CA HIS A 73 13.21 -12.79 -8.13
C HIS A 73 12.40 -13.79 -8.96
N SER A 74 12.17 -14.97 -8.40
CA SER A 74 11.24 -15.94 -8.99
C SER A 74 10.11 -16.27 -8.03
N LEU A 75 8.90 -16.39 -8.60
CA LEU A 75 7.71 -16.94 -7.96
C LEU A 75 7.40 -18.28 -8.61
N LYS A 76 7.13 -19.32 -7.81
CA LYS A 76 6.54 -20.57 -8.30
C LYS A 76 5.22 -20.84 -7.63
N ILE A 77 4.18 -21.06 -8.41
CA ILE A 77 2.84 -21.38 -7.94
C ILE A 77 2.19 -22.34 -8.94
N ASP A 78 1.49 -23.35 -8.45
CA ASP A 78 0.79 -24.36 -9.28
C ASP A 78 1.64 -25.03 -10.38
N GLY A 79 2.95 -25.14 -10.13
CA GLY A 79 3.91 -25.74 -11.07
C GLY A 79 4.41 -24.79 -12.17
N GLU A 80 3.94 -23.55 -12.20
CA GLU A 80 4.42 -22.49 -13.08
C GLU A 80 5.48 -21.63 -12.39
N GLU A 81 6.40 -21.05 -13.16
CA GLU A 81 7.47 -20.18 -12.66
C GLU A 81 7.41 -18.83 -13.36
N TYR A 82 7.37 -17.76 -12.56
CA TYR A 82 7.28 -16.37 -12.98
C TYR A 82 8.51 -15.62 -12.50
N SER A 83 9.17 -14.90 -13.40
CA SER A 83 10.26 -13.99 -13.03
C SER A 83 9.72 -12.58 -12.86
N PHE A 84 10.10 -11.92 -11.78
CA PHE A 84 9.77 -10.52 -11.55
C PHE A 84 10.97 -9.77 -10.98
N LYS A 85 11.00 -8.46 -11.21
CA LYS A 85 12.09 -7.62 -10.76
C LYS A 85 11.58 -6.57 -9.79
N LYS A 86 12.11 -6.60 -8.58
CA LYS A 86 11.93 -5.54 -7.62
C LYS A 86 12.95 -4.45 -7.89
N GLU A 87 12.49 -3.33 -8.44
CA GLU A 87 13.38 -2.22 -8.70
C GLU A 87 13.83 -1.57 -7.37
N GLY A 88 15.08 -1.12 -7.35
CA GLY A 88 15.51 -0.20 -6.31
C GLY A 88 14.87 1.16 -6.51
N PHE A 89 14.94 2.02 -5.49
CA PHE A 89 14.60 3.43 -5.65
C PHE A 89 15.48 4.03 -6.75
N ALA A 90 14.95 4.08 -7.97
CA ALA A 90 15.51 4.80 -9.07
C ALA A 90 14.58 5.99 -9.28
N LEU A 91 15.11 7.21 -9.10
CA LEU A 91 14.50 8.41 -9.66
C LEU A 91 14.53 8.25 -11.19
N LYS A 92 13.58 7.49 -11.75
CA LYS A 92 13.39 7.44 -13.19
C LYS A 92 12.96 8.83 -13.63
N GLY A 93 13.84 9.53 -14.36
CA GLY A 93 13.51 10.77 -15.07
C GLY A 93 14.17 12.08 -14.60
N GLY A 94 15.13 12.03 -13.66
CA GLY A 94 15.81 13.26 -13.20
C GLY A 94 14.86 14.24 -12.47
N ILE A 95 15.33 15.46 -12.17
CA ILE A 95 14.54 16.49 -11.46
C ILE A 95 13.29 16.92 -12.24
N ASP A 96 13.29 16.81 -13.57
CA ASP A 96 12.16 17.27 -14.40
C ASP A 96 10.95 16.32 -14.35
N ALA A 97 11.16 14.99 -14.22
CA ALA A 97 10.07 14.03 -14.00
C ALA A 97 9.45 14.11 -12.61
N VAL A 98 10.13 14.76 -11.66
CA VAL A 98 9.63 15.00 -10.30
C VAL A 98 8.45 15.99 -10.31
N PHE A 99 8.41 16.91 -11.27
CA PHE A 99 7.41 17.99 -11.30
C PHE A 99 6.24 17.74 -12.26
N ASP A 100 6.40 16.93 -13.30
CA ASP A 100 5.36 16.75 -14.34
C ASP A 100 4.39 15.58 -14.06
N GLN A 101 4.79 14.59 -13.25
CA GLN A 101 3.98 13.39 -12.93
C GLN A 101 3.77 13.13 -11.43
N GLY A 102 4.13 14.06 -10.54
CA GLY A 102 3.91 13.87 -9.10
C GLY A 102 4.63 12.63 -8.52
N ILE A 103 5.79 12.26 -9.07
CA ILE A 103 6.57 11.08 -8.66
C ILE A 103 7.20 11.31 -7.28
N GLY A 104 6.41 11.07 -6.23
CA GLY A 104 6.98 10.45 -5.04
C GLY A 104 7.08 8.95 -5.27
N ALA A 105 8.13 8.30 -4.75
CA ALA A 105 8.31 6.86 -4.94
C ALA A 105 7.07 6.06 -4.55
N ALA A 106 6.86 4.93 -5.23
CA ALA A 106 5.81 3.97 -4.90
C ALA A 106 5.74 3.75 -3.38
N LYS A 107 4.53 3.81 -2.84
CA LYS A 107 4.25 3.63 -1.41
C LYS A 107 4.03 2.15 -1.09
N TYR A 108 3.44 1.41 -2.04
CA TYR A 108 3.13 0.00 -1.92
C TYR A 108 3.83 -0.80 -3.02
N ALA A 109 4.29 -1.99 -2.64
CA ALA A 109 4.79 -3.01 -3.55
C ALA A 109 3.99 -4.28 -3.27
N ILE A 110 3.30 -4.78 -4.28
CA ILE A 110 2.41 -5.93 -4.18
C ILE A 110 3.02 -7.10 -4.94
N LEU A 111 3.09 -8.24 -4.28
CA LEU A 111 3.27 -9.53 -4.93
C LEU A 111 1.90 -10.22 -4.92
N ASN A 112 1.42 -10.56 -6.10
CA ASN A 112 0.10 -11.08 -6.40
C ASN A 112 0.25 -12.49 -7.00
N PRO A 113 0.44 -13.54 -6.16
CA PRO A 113 0.70 -14.88 -6.67
C PRO A 113 -0.48 -15.44 -7.47
N THR A 114 -1.70 -14.99 -7.17
CA THR A 114 -2.94 -15.45 -7.80
C THR A 114 -3.27 -14.71 -9.10
N GLN A 115 -2.49 -13.69 -9.48
CA GLN A 115 -2.75 -12.82 -10.64
C GLN A 115 -4.18 -12.26 -10.64
N SER A 116 -4.72 -12.01 -9.44
CA SER A 116 -6.03 -11.39 -9.27
C SER A 116 -5.97 -9.92 -9.71
N LEU A 117 -7.11 -9.36 -10.11
CA LEU A 117 -7.21 -7.95 -10.48
C LEU A 117 -7.10 -7.06 -9.23
N TYR A 118 -6.40 -5.93 -9.37
CA TYR A 118 -6.39 -4.81 -8.44
C TYR A 118 -6.69 -3.54 -9.21
N VAL A 119 -7.35 -2.58 -8.54
CA VAL A 119 -7.75 -1.32 -9.15
C VAL A 119 -7.24 -0.16 -8.30
N LEU A 120 -6.61 0.83 -8.94
CA LEU A 120 -6.32 2.12 -8.32
C LEU A 120 -7.43 3.10 -8.70
N SER A 121 -8.26 3.43 -7.73
CA SER A 121 -9.38 4.34 -7.91
C SER A 121 -9.12 5.73 -7.35
N TYR A 122 -9.89 6.72 -7.81
CA TYR A 122 -9.74 8.13 -7.50
C TYR A 122 -11.00 8.70 -6.83
N GLU A 123 -10.83 9.22 -5.62
CA GLU A 123 -11.89 9.91 -4.88
C GLU A 123 -11.60 11.42 -4.86
N TYR A 124 -12.60 12.24 -5.19
CA TYR A 124 -12.47 13.69 -5.19
C TYR A 124 -13.06 14.34 -3.94
N TYR A 125 -12.26 15.19 -3.30
CA TYR A 125 -12.68 15.96 -2.15
C TYR A 125 -12.57 17.45 -2.47
N GLY A 126 -13.70 18.11 -2.69
CA GLY A 126 -13.74 19.54 -3.00
C GLY A 126 -15.11 19.99 -3.45
N ASP A 127 -15.21 21.26 -3.83
CA ASP A 127 -16.44 21.83 -4.37
C ASP A 127 -16.50 21.66 -5.89
N GLY A 128 -17.60 21.10 -6.40
CA GLY A 128 -17.91 20.97 -7.83
C GLY A 128 -17.80 19.55 -8.37
N GLU A 129 -17.99 19.40 -9.68
CA GLU A 129 -17.87 18.12 -10.41
C GLU A 129 -16.56 18.14 -11.21
N PRO A 130 -15.52 17.39 -10.78
CA PRO A 130 -14.28 17.32 -11.53
C PRO A 130 -14.41 16.36 -12.71
N GLU A 131 -13.47 16.46 -13.64
CA GLU A 131 -13.20 15.38 -14.59
C GLU A 131 -12.37 14.31 -13.87
N TYR A 132 -12.92 13.11 -13.74
CA TYR A 132 -12.24 11.99 -13.07
C TYR A 132 -11.17 11.37 -13.98
N PRO A 133 -9.98 11.08 -13.45
CA PRO A 133 -9.03 10.20 -14.13
C PRO A 133 -9.64 8.82 -14.36
N GLU A 134 -9.17 8.13 -15.40
CA GLU A 134 -9.47 6.71 -15.56
C GLU A 134 -8.76 5.90 -14.46
N ASP A 135 -9.50 4.97 -13.88
CA ASP A 135 -8.99 4.01 -12.91
C ASP A 135 -7.93 3.11 -13.58
N GLN A 136 -6.96 2.65 -12.78
CA GLN A 136 -5.83 1.85 -13.29
C GLN A 136 -5.90 0.42 -12.78
N ASP A 137 -5.87 -0.52 -13.73
CA ASP A 137 -5.89 -1.95 -13.46
C ASP A 137 -4.50 -2.55 -13.33
N PHE A 138 -4.33 -3.45 -12.37
CA PHE A 138 -3.11 -4.23 -12.14
C PHE A 138 -3.46 -5.71 -11.96
N ASP A 139 -2.93 -6.56 -12.81
CA ASP A 139 -3.09 -8.03 -12.75
C ASP A 139 -1.73 -8.76 -12.72
N ALA A 140 -0.63 -8.01 -12.83
CA ALA A 140 0.71 -8.57 -12.84
C ALA A 140 1.07 -9.27 -11.52
N VAL A 141 1.91 -10.30 -11.60
CA VAL A 141 2.48 -11.02 -10.44
C VAL A 141 3.18 -10.07 -9.46
N TYR A 142 3.81 -9.00 -9.95
CA TYR A 142 4.43 -7.99 -9.13
C TYR A 142 4.19 -6.61 -9.71
N PHE A 143 3.80 -5.67 -8.85
CA PHE A 143 3.67 -4.26 -9.23
C PHE A 143 4.00 -3.34 -8.05
N GLU A 144 4.44 -2.14 -8.39
CA GLU A 144 4.67 -1.06 -7.44
C GLU A 144 3.72 0.09 -7.77
N VAL A 145 3.00 0.56 -6.76
CA VAL A 145 1.96 1.57 -6.95
C VAL A 145 2.06 2.68 -5.91
N ARG A 146 1.69 3.88 -6.34
CA ARG A 146 1.54 5.05 -5.48
C ARG A 146 0.06 5.27 -5.23
N ALA A 147 -0.39 4.85 -4.06
CA ALA A 147 -1.72 5.15 -3.55
C ALA A 147 -1.63 6.03 -2.29
N ASP A 148 -2.61 6.89 -2.06
CA ASP A 148 -2.78 7.55 -0.75
C ASP A 148 -3.15 6.51 0.33
N TYR A 149 -4.00 5.53 -0.02
CA TYR A 149 -4.51 4.47 0.83
C TYR A 149 -4.25 3.07 0.23
N GLY A 150 -3.83 2.12 1.07
CA GLY A 150 -3.56 0.74 0.68
C GLY A 150 -4.78 -0.16 0.77
N LEU A 151 -4.58 -1.47 0.51
CA LEU A 151 -5.63 -2.49 0.44
C LEU A 151 -6.59 -2.46 1.63
N ASP A 152 -6.04 -2.44 2.85
CA ASP A 152 -6.83 -2.51 4.09
C ASP A 152 -6.98 -1.13 4.78
N GLU A 153 -6.72 -0.03 4.06
CA GLU A 153 -6.86 1.34 4.59
C GLU A 153 -8.18 1.95 4.10
N SER A 154 -9.07 2.35 5.00
CA SER A 154 -10.29 3.09 4.65
C SER A 154 -9.97 4.50 4.12
N TYR A 155 -10.87 5.04 3.28
CA TYR A 155 -10.88 6.47 3.01
C TYR A 155 -11.13 7.26 4.31
N PRO A 156 -10.56 8.46 4.46
CA PRO A 156 -10.88 9.31 5.58
C PRO A 156 -12.23 10.00 5.36
N ASP A 157 -13.07 10.02 6.39
CA ASP A 157 -14.38 10.71 6.35
C ASP A 157 -14.24 12.21 6.03
N THR A 158 -13.12 12.81 6.40
CA THR A 158 -12.83 14.23 6.15
C THR A 158 -11.37 14.45 5.81
N ILE A 159 -11.13 15.40 4.91
CA ILE A 159 -9.80 15.89 4.61
C ILE A 159 -9.69 17.40 4.81
N SER A 160 -8.52 17.87 5.21
CA SER A 160 -8.23 19.29 5.30
C SER A 160 -7.60 19.79 4.00
N LEU A 161 -8.28 20.72 3.33
CA LEU A 161 -7.74 21.39 2.15
C LEU A 161 -6.86 22.58 2.55
N SER A 162 -5.79 22.78 1.79
CA SER A 162 -4.94 23.97 1.95
C SER A 162 -5.70 25.22 1.53
N LYS A 163 -5.41 26.36 2.16
CA LYS A 163 -6.08 27.62 1.83
C LYS A 163 -5.91 27.97 0.35
N GLY A 164 -7.01 28.04 -0.39
CA GLY A 164 -7.03 28.34 -1.83
C GLY A 164 -7.06 27.11 -2.74
N THR A 165 -6.96 25.89 -2.19
CA THR A 165 -7.20 24.64 -2.93
C THR A 165 -8.70 24.42 -3.07
N LYS A 166 -9.18 24.21 -4.30
CA LYS A 166 -10.61 23.98 -4.59
C LYS A 166 -11.06 22.53 -4.37
N GLY A 167 -10.12 21.61 -4.51
CA GLY A 167 -10.29 20.21 -4.18
C GLY A 167 -9.02 19.42 -4.45
N VAL A 168 -9.04 18.14 -4.11
CA VAL A 168 -7.91 17.23 -4.29
C VAL A 168 -8.42 15.82 -4.58
N PHE A 169 -7.71 15.13 -5.45
CA PHE A 169 -7.92 13.70 -5.64
C PHE A 169 -7.10 12.91 -4.63
N LYS A 170 -7.70 11.84 -4.13
CA LYS A 170 -7.05 10.82 -3.32
C LYS A 170 -7.18 9.48 -3.99
N THR A 171 -6.12 8.68 -3.91
CA THR A 171 -6.11 7.36 -4.53
C THR A 171 -6.15 6.23 -3.51
N LYS A 172 -6.96 5.22 -3.77
CA LYS A 172 -7.00 3.98 -3.00
C LYS A 172 -6.76 2.78 -3.90
N LEU A 173 -5.96 1.85 -3.39
CA LEU A 173 -5.72 0.57 -4.04
C LEU A 173 -6.73 -0.46 -3.52
N PHE A 174 -7.46 -1.07 -4.43
CA PHE A 174 -8.46 -2.10 -4.16
C PHE A 174 -8.04 -3.46 -4.69
N ARG A 175 -8.52 -4.52 -4.04
CA ARG A 175 -8.68 -5.82 -4.71
C ARG A 175 -9.89 -5.70 -5.63
N GLY A 176 -9.86 -6.38 -6.78
CA GLY A 176 -10.95 -6.29 -7.76
C GLY A 176 -12.32 -6.70 -7.21
N GLY A 177 -12.36 -7.63 -6.26
CA GLY A 177 -13.60 -8.00 -5.55
C GLY A 177 -14.16 -6.83 -4.74
N ASP A 178 -13.36 -6.28 -3.83
CA ASP A 178 -13.71 -5.13 -2.98
C ASP A 178 -14.17 -3.91 -3.80
N TYR A 179 -13.51 -3.67 -4.93
CA TYR A 179 -13.86 -2.56 -5.83
C TYR A 179 -15.27 -2.70 -6.40
N LEU A 180 -15.65 -3.90 -6.85
CA LEU A 180 -16.99 -4.14 -7.39
C LEU A 180 -18.08 -4.01 -6.33
N GLU A 181 -17.81 -4.48 -5.10
CA GLU A 181 -18.76 -4.31 -3.99
C GLU A 181 -19.00 -2.84 -3.65
N GLU A 182 -17.94 -2.01 -3.67
CA GLU A 182 -18.06 -0.57 -3.43
C GLU A 182 -18.83 0.15 -4.55
N TYR A 183 -18.60 -0.20 -5.82
CA TYR A 183 -19.31 0.37 -6.95
C TYR A 183 -20.79 -0.06 -7.03
N ASP A 184 -21.08 -1.34 -6.78
CA ASP A 184 -22.46 -1.84 -6.77
C ASP A 184 -23.31 -1.16 -5.66
N LEU A 185 -22.69 -0.82 -4.52
CA LEU A 185 -23.35 -0.04 -3.46
C LEU A 185 -23.65 1.39 -3.90
N LEU A 186 -22.73 2.05 -4.62
CA LEU A 186 -22.92 3.40 -5.13
C LEU A 186 -24.06 3.48 -6.16
N ASP A 187 -24.14 2.51 -7.06
CA ASP A 187 -25.22 2.42 -8.04
C ASP A 187 -26.58 2.16 -7.37
N ALA A 188 -26.64 1.28 -6.36
CA ALA A 188 -27.86 1.00 -5.61
C ALA A 188 -28.37 2.22 -4.80
N GLU A 189 -27.49 3.00 -4.19
CA GLU A 189 -27.88 4.25 -3.49
C GLU A 189 -28.37 5.34 -4.46
N HIS A 190 -27.87 5.34 -5.71
CA HIS A 190 -28.34 6.23 -6.76
C HIS A 190 -29.76 5.86 -7.22
N GLU A 191 -30.08 4.57 -7.36
CA GLU A 191 -31.43 4.10 -7.73
C GLU A 191 -32.47 4.41 -6.64
N GLU A 192 -32.15 4.24 -5.35
CA GLU A 192 -33.08 4.57 -4.25
C GLU A 192 -33.38 6.08 -4.15
N ARG A 193 -32.43 6.94 -4.54
CA ARG A 193 -32.65 8.39 -4.61
C ARG A 193 -33.58 8.81 -5.76
N GLU A 194 -33.62 8.05 -6.86
CA GLU A 194 -34.52 8.35 -7.98
C GLU A 194 -35.96 7.88 -7.70
N GLU A 195 -36.17 6.74 -7.03
CA GLU A 195 -37.53 6.29 -6.66
C GLU A 195 -38.16 7.13 -5.52
N GLY A 196 -37.35 7.79 -4.69
CA GLY A 196 -37.82 8.64 -3.59
C GLY A 196 -38.29 10.04 -3.98
N ASN A 197 -38.03 10.51 -5.21
CA ASN A 197 -38.18 11.92 -5.58
C ASN A 197 -39.50 12.27 -6.31
N ASP A 198 -40.42 11.31 -6.46
CA ASP A 198 -41.73 11.56 -7.07
C ASP A 198 -42.75 12.24 -6.12
N ASN A 199 -42.37 12.55 -4.87
CA ASN A 199 -43.28 13.14 -3.89
C ASN A 199 -42.60 14.10 -2.88
N PHE A 200 -41.98 15.22 -3.29
CA PHE A 200 -42.00 16.41 -2.41
C PHE A 200 -41.73 17.74 -3.13
N SER A 201 -42.78 18.55 -3.25
CA SER A 201 -42.66 19.95 -3.65
C SER A 201 -42.10 20.80 -2.50
N GLY A 202 -40.96 21.43 -2.74
CA GLY A 202 -40.67 22.77 -2.22
C GLY A 202 -39.98 22.89 -0.86
N GLN A 203 -38.94 23.73 -0.90
CA GLN A 203 -38.36 24.55 0.17
C GLN A 203 -37.12 24.01 0.91
N ASN A 204 -36.04 24.78 0.71
CA ASN A 204 -34.78 24.90 1.45
C ASN A 204 -33.77 23.76 1.30
N ALA A 205 -32.74 24.03 0.50
CA ALA A 205 -31.52 23.25 0.44
C ALA A 205 -30.75 23.37 1.76
N GLU A 206 -30.84 22.33 2.58
CA GLU A 206 -29.87 22.00 3.61
C GLU A 206 -29.07 20.81 3.07
N VAL A 207 -27.79 21.03 2.76
CA VAL A 207 -26.91 19.97 2.23
C VAL A 207 -26.54 19.07 3.40
N ALA A 208 -27.26 17.95 3.54
CA ALA A 208 -26.97 16.92 4.51
C ALA A 208 -25.80 16.05 4.03
N ALA A 209 -24.86 15.79 4.93
CA ALA A 209 -23.72 14.89 4.73
C ALA A 209 -24.17 13.43 4.63
N LEU A 210 -23.35 12.62 3.95
CA LEU A 210 -23.47 11.16 3.84
C LEU A 210 -23.58 10.51 5.24
N PRO A 211 -24.47 9.53 5.45
CA PRO A 211 -24.62 8.84 6.73
C PRO A 211 -23.51 7.81 6.99
N GLU A 212 -23.14 7.70 8.27
CA GLU A 212 -22.12 6.79 8.82
C GLU A 212 -22.51 5.30 8.70
N HIS A 213 -21.56 4.44 8.29
CA HIS A 213 -21.52 3.01 8.65
C HIS A 213 -20.09 2.54 8.91
#